data_AF-A0A059SGL9-F1
#
_entry.id   AF-A0A059SGL9-F1
#
_cell.length_a   1.000
_cell.length_b   1.000
_cell.length_c   1.000
_cell.angle_alpha   90.00
_cell.angle_beta   90.00
_cell.angle_gamma   90.00
#
_symmetry.space_group_name_H-M   'P 1'
#
loop_
_entity.id
_entity.type
_entity.pdbx_description
1 polymer ?
#
loop_
_entity_poly.entity_id
_entity_poly.type
_entity_poly.pdbx_seq_one_letter_code
_entity_poly.pdbx_strand_id
1 'polypeptide(L)'
;LGIESVDEIEKMGIAKFNDACRTSVLKYTEEWKDYVHRQARWVDFEHGYKTLNVPYMESVIWAFKQLYDKGLAYQGYRVLPYCWKDQTPLSNHELRMDADVYQDRQDTTVSVAVRLKDEDDAYAVFWTTTPWTVPTNFAIVVGADIEYSEVEAVNGPNAGKKF
;
A
#
# COMPACT_ATOMS: atom_id res chain seq x y z
N LEU A 1 -12.40 -9.80 16.66
CA LEU A 1 -13.10 -8.51 16.80
C LEU A 1 -14.02 -8.22 15.62
N GLY A 2 -13.83 -8.84 14.44
CA GLY A 2 -14.77 -8.68 13.32
C GLY A 2 -14.82 -7.25 12.77
N ILE A 3 -13.69 -6.54 12.86
CA ILE A 3 -13.58 -5.13 12.47
C ILE A 3 -13.32 -5.07 10.97
N GLU A 4 -14.15 -4.33 10.24
CA GLU A 4 -14.05 -4.17 8.79
C GLU A 4 -13.60 -2.77 8.37
N SER A 5 -13.72 -1.78 9.26
CA SER A 5 -13.35 -0.39 9.00
C SER A 5 -12.66 0.27 10.21
N VAL A 6 -11.81 1.27 9.94
CA VAL A 6 -11.13 2.05 10.99
C VAL A 6 -12.14 2.81 11.86
N ASP A 7 -13.25 3.26 11.29
CA ASP A 7 -14.33 3.96 12.01
C ASP A 7 -14.95 3.13 13.15
N GLU A 8 -14.96 1.81 13.02
CA GLU A 8 -15.43 0.91 14.09
C GLU A 8 -14.49 0.91 15.29
N ILE A 9 -13.19 1.08 15.07
CA ILE A 9 -12.18 1.19 16.13
C ILE A 9 -12.39 2.49 16.91
N GLU A 10 -12.65 3.59 16.21
CA GLU A 10 -12.92 4.88 16.85
C GLU A 10 -14.18 4.82 17.72
N LYS A 11 -15.25 4.18 17.21
CA LYS A 11 -16.50 3.97 17.96
C LYS A 11 -16.32 3.07 19.17
N MET A 12 -15.52 2.01 19.05
CA MET A 12 -15.18 1.10 20.16
C MET A 12 -14.33 1.82 21.23
N GLY A 13 -13.48 2.74 20.79
CA GLY A 13 -12.51 3.47 21.60
C GLY A 13 -11.13 2.83 21.56
N ILE A 14 -10.11 3.66 21.30
CA ILE A 14 -8.72 3.25 21.10
C ILE A 14 -8.18 2.43 22.28
N ALA A 15 -8.50 2.80 23.51
CA ALA A 15 -8.05 2.08 24.70
C ALA A 15 -8.56 0.62 24.72
N LYS A 16 -9.86 0.42 24.46
CA LYS A 16 -10.46 -0.92 24.42
C LYS A 16 -9.91 -1.76 23.29
N PHE A 17 -9.66 -1.14 22.13
CA PHE A 17 -9.03 -1.81 21.01
C PHE A 17 -7.60 -2.26 21.34
N ASN A 18 -6.78 -1.37 21.89
CA ASN A 18 -5.41 -1.68 22.30
C ASN A 18 -5.33 -2.77 23.37
N ASP A 19 -6.27 -2.79 24.32
CA ASP A 19 -6.36 -3.84 25.34
C ASP A 19 -6.74 -5.20 24.73
N ALA A 20 -7.65 -5.20 23.76
CA ALA A 20 -7.99 -6.40 23.00
C ALA A 20 -6.81 -6.90 22.17
N CYS A 21 -6.05 -6.01 21.51
CA CYS A 21 -4.81 -6.36 20.81
C CYS A 21 -3.77 -6.96 21.77
N ARG A 22 -3.55 -6.34 22.94
CA ARG A 22 -2.63 -6.87 23.96
C ARG A 22 -3.02 -8.26 24.42
N THR A 23 -4.31 -8.48 24.66
CA THR A 23 -4.84 -9.80 25.04
C THR A 23 -4.64 -10.82 23.94
N SER A 24 -4.90 -10.45 22.68
CA SER A 24 -4.72 -11.33 21.53
C SER A 24 -3.26 -11.78 21.33
N VAL A 25 -2.29 -10.88 21.52
CA VAL A 25 -0.85 -11.20 21.40
C VAL A 25 -0.41 -12.21 22.45
N LEU A 26 -0.97 -12.13 23.66
CA LEU A 26 -0.63 -13.03 24.77
C LEU A 26 -1.42 -14.34 24.76
N LYS A 27 -2.44 -14.47 23.90
CA LYS A 27 -3.36 -15.61 23.90
C LYS A 27 -2.67 -16.95 23.68
N TYR A 28 -1.69 -17.00 22.78
CA TYR A 28 -1.04 -18.24 22.35
C TYR A 28 0.35 -18.45 22.96
N THR A 29 0.76 -17.65 23.95
CA THR A 29 2.12 -17.73 24.50
C THR A 29 2.39 -19.03 25.24
N GLU A 30 1.41 -19.55 25.98
CA GLU A 30 1.55 -20.82 26.71
C GLU A 30 1.63 -22.01 25.74
N GLU A 31 0.77 -22.04 24.72
CA GLU A 31 0.81 -23.09 23.68
C GLU A 31 2.16 -23.10 22.95
N TRP A 32 2.72 -21.92 22.67
CA TRP A 32 4.05 -21.79 22.07
C TRP A 32 5.16 -22.30 22.99
N LYS A 33 5.07 -22.01 24.29
CA LYS A 33 6.04 -22.49 25.29
C LYS A 33 6.07 -24.01 25.33
N ASP A 34 4.90 -24.65 25.40
CA ASP A 34 4.79 -26.11 25.39
C ASP A 34 5.34 -26.72 24.10
N TYR A 35 5.01 -26.11 22.95
CA TYR A 35 5.47 -26.56 21.64
C TYR A 35 7.00 -26.49 21.48
N VAL A 36 7.63 -25.41 21.96
CA VAL A 36 9.09 -25.22 21.88
C VAL A 36 9.82 -26.12 22.88
N HIS A 37 9.29 -26.28 24.10
CA HIS A 37 9.85 -27.23 25.08
C HIS A 37 9.82 -28.66 24.55
N ARG A 38 8.76 -29.08 23.86
CA ARG A 38 8.65 -30.40 23.24
C ARG A 38 9.73 -30.67 22.19
N GLN A 39 10.23 -29.64 21.53
CA GLN A 39 11.34 -29.73 20.57
C GLN A 39 12.73 -29.70 21.22
N ALA A 40 12.79 -29.66 22.55
CA ALA A 40 14.03 -29.52 23.32
C ALA A 40 14.84 -28.25 22.97
N ARG A 41 14.18 -27.19 22.49
CA ARG A 41 14.82 -25.88 22.30
C ARG A 41 14.88 -25.14 23.63
N TRP A 42 16.10 -24.97 24.14
CA TRP A 42 16.34 -24.29 25.42
C TRP A 42 16.43 -22.78 25.21
N VAL A 43 15.35 -22.08 25.56
CA VAL A 43 15.25 -20.62 25.51
C VAL A 43 14.54 -20.12 26.76
N ASP A 44 14.84 -18.89 27.16
CA ASP A 44 14.21 -18.25 28.33
C ASP A 44 12.83 -17.69 27.96
N PHE A 45 11.78 -18.32 28.50
CA PHE A 45 10.40 -17.85 28.37
C PHE A 45 9.98 -16.88 29.48
N GLU A 46 10.74 -16.79 30.57
CA GLU A 46 10.45 -15.94 31.73
C GLU A 46 10.93 -14.50 31.49
N HIS A 47 12.13 -14.33 30.92
CA HIS A 47 12.74 -13.02 30.62
C HIS A 47 12.75 -12.68 29.13
N GLY A 48 11.80 -13.21 28.36
CA GLY A 48 11.64 -12.86 26.95
C GLY A 48 11.37 -11.37 26.74
N TYR A 49 12.01 -10.76 25.75
CA TYR A 49 11.68 -9.39 25.35
C TYR A 49 10.35 -9.36 24.61
N LYS A 50 9.54 -8.32 24.85
CA LYS A 50 8.30 -8.06 24.12
C LYS A 50 8.32 -6.63 23.63
N THR A 51 7.93 -6.41 22.38
CA THR A 51 7.92 -5.07 21.76
C THR A 51 6.93 -4.11 22.43
N LEU A 52 5.92 -4.65 23.14
CA LEU A 52 4.95 -3.91 23.93
C LEU A 52 5.45 -3.49 25.33
N ASN A 53 6.63 -3.94 25.75
CA ASN A 53 7.20 -3.58 27.05
C ASN A 53 7.75 -2.14 27.00
N VAL A 54 7.55 -1.38 28.09
CA VAL A 54 7.96 0.02 28.18
C VAL A 54 9.45 0.24 27.88
N PRO A 55 10.40 -0.54 28.45
CA PRO A 55 11.82 -0.35 28.15
C PRO A 55 12.18 -0.59 26.67
N TYR A 56 11.44 -1.47 25.99
CA TYR A 56 11.65 -1.72 24.55
C TYR A 56 11.18 -0.51 23.74
N MET A 57 9.98 0.00 24.01
CA MET A 57 9.44 1.19 23.34
C MET A 57 10.32 2.42 23.57
N GLU A 58 10.83 2.61 24.79
CA GLU A 58 11.78 3.69 25.12
C GLU A 58 13.06 3.61 24.28
N SER A 59 13.62 2.39 24.14
CA SER A 59 14.81 2.16 23.31
C SER A 59 14.57 2.50 21.84
N VAL A 60 13.38 2.19 21.30
CA VAL A 60 12.98 2.55 19.93
C VAL A 60 12.85 4.06 19.76
N ILE A 61 12.21 4.75 20.70
CA ILE A 61 12.08 6.21 20.68
C ILE A 61 13.46 6.88 20.76
N TRP A 62 14.35 6.37 21.61
CA TRP A 62 15.73 6.83 21.68
C TRP A 62 16.45 6.68 20.33
N ALA A 63 16.35 5.51 19.69
CA ALA A 63 16.97 5.27 18.39
C ALA A 63 16.42 6.20 17.31
N PHE A 64 15.11 6.42 17.28
CA PHE A 64 14.47 7.37 16.36
C PHE A 64 14.96 8.80 16.61
N LYS A 65 15.08 9.22 17.88
CA LYS A 65 15.64 10.53 18.23
C LYS A 65 17.07 10.69 17.69
N GLN A 66 17.91 9.66 17.78
CA GLN A 66 19.26 9.71 17.22
C GLN A 66 19.26 9.91 15.70
N LEU A 67 18.32 9.30 14.98
CA LEU A 67 18.17 9.51 13.53
C LEU A 67 17.71 10.94 13.22
N TYR A 68 16.76 11.44 14.00
CA TYR A 68 16.25 12.80 13.87
C TYR A 68 17.34 13.86 14.14
N ASP A 69 18.08 13.73 15.23
CA ASP A 69 19.17 14.64 15.61
C ASP A 69 20.29 14.67 14.55
N LYS A 70 20.47 13.58 13.79
CA LYS A 70 21.42 13.47 12.68
C LYS A 70 20.86 13.96 11.34
N GLY A 71 19.62 14.44 11.29
CA GLY A 71 18.96 14.87 10.04
C GLY A 71 18.61 13.73 9.08
N LEU A 72 18.56 12.48 9.56
CA LEU A 72 18.22 11.31 8.75
C LEU A 72 16.72 11.00 8.74
N ALA A 73 15.95 11.61 9.64
CA ALA A 73 14.49 11.53 9.66
C ALA A 73 13.89 12.85 9.15
N TYR A 74 12.95 12.76 8.21
CA TYR A 74 12.28 13.92 7.63
C TYR A 74 10.80 13.60 7.33
N GLN A 75 10.01 14.66 7.19
CA GLN A 75 8.62 14.59 6.76
C GLN A 75 8.48 15.19 5.37
N GLY A 76 7.68 14.58 4.51
CA GLY A 76 7.40 15.09 3.18
C GLY A 76 6.20 14.43 2.54
N TYR A 77 5.69 15.06 1.48
CA TYR A 77 4.59 14.52 0.67
C TYR A 77 5.16 13.70 -0.48
N ARG A 78 4.78 12.42 -0.54
CA ARG A 78 5.24 11.49 -1.56
C ARG A 78 4.11 10.58 -2.00
N VAL A 79 4.18 10.11 -3.24
CA VAL A 79 3.34 9.00 -3.71
C VAL A 79 3.92 7.72 -3.12
N LEU A 80 3.13 7.04 -2.29
CA LEU A 80 3.49 5.79 -1.63
C LEU A 80 2.41 4.73 -1.92
N PRO A 81 2.77 3.44 -1.92
CA PRO A 81 1.78 2.38 -1.87
C PRO A 81 0.86 2.57 -0.67
N TYR A 82 -0.44 2.49 -0.87
CA TYR A 82 -1.43 2.79 0.15
C TYR A 82 -2.44 1.66 0.28
N CYS A 83 -2.61 1.14 1.50
CA CYS A 83 -3.67 0.19 1.79
C CYS A 83 -4.93 0.97 2.17
N TRP A 84 -5.98 0.89 1.35
CA TRP A 84 -7.26 1.55 1.62
C TRP A 84 -8.06 0.89 2.74
N LYS A 85 -7.81 -0.40 3.01
CA LYS A 85 -8.46 -1.15 4.09
C LYS A 85 -7.90 -0.75 5.46
N ASP A 86 -6.57 -0.72 5.58
CA ASP A 86 -5.87 -0.38 6.82
C ASP A 86 -5.64 1.13 6.97
N GLN A 87 -5.95 1.90 5.92
CA GLN A 87 -5.81 3.36 5.83
C GLN A 87 -4.41 3.87 6.20
N THR A 88 -3.38 3.20 5.70
CA THR A 88 -1.98 3.51 6.00
C THR A 88 -1.08 3.34 4.78
N PRO A 89 -0.04 4.18 4.61
CA PRO A 89 1.01 3.92 3.63
C PRO A 89 1.83 2.69 4.02
N LEU A 90 2.31 1.98 3.00
CA LEU A 90 3.18 0.81 3.14
C LEU A 90 4.60 1.14 2.69
N SER A 91 5.57 0.47 3.31
CA SER A 91 6.96 0.49 2.93
C SER A 91 7.22 -0.36 1.68
N ASN A 92 8.30 -0.05 0.96
CA ASN A 92 8.72 -0.83 -0.21
C ASN A 92 9.06 -2.29 0.13
N HIS A 93 9.46 -2.57 1.38
CA HIS A 93 9.82 -3.92 1.80
C HIS A 93 8.57 -4.78 2.03
N GLU A 94 7.50 -4.23 2.58
CA GLU A 94 6.23 -4.94 2.79
C GLU A 94 5.62 -5.44 1.48
N LEU A 95 5.80 -4.70 0.38
CA LEU A 95 5.33 -5.13 -0.95
C LEU A 95 6.09 -6.33 -1.53
N ARG A 96 7.21 -6.73 -0.94
CA ARG A 96 8.12 -7.75 -1.50
C ARG A 96 8.33 -8.96 -0.60
N MET A 97 7.66 -9.03 0.56
CA MET A 97 7.95 -10.08 1.55
C MET A 97 7.36 -11.44 1.15
N ASP A 98 6.14 -11.47 0.63
CA ASP A 98 5.45 -12.73 0.30
C ASP A 98 5.22 -12.87 -1.20
N ALA A 99 5.34 -14.11 -1.70
CA ALA A 99 5.09 -14.44 -3.11
C ALA A 99 3.65 -14.09 -3.53
N ASP A 100 2.72 -14.12 -2.58
CA ASP A 100 1.29 -13.88 -2.81
C ASP A 100 0.90 -12.39 -2.78
N VAL A 101 1.85 -11.46 -2.56
CA VAL A 101 1.57 -10.01 -2.61
C VAL A 101 1.25 -9.58 -4.03
N TYR A 102 1.99 -10.10 -5.02
CA TYR A 102 1.69 -9.90 -6.43
C TYR A 102 0.79 -11.02 -6.92
N GLN A 103 -0.35 -10.65 -7.47
CA GLN A 103 -1.35 -11.58 -7.95
C GLN A 103 -1.80 -11.18 -9.34
N ASP A 104 -2.01 -12.17 -10.20
CA ASP A 104 -2.66 -11.95 -11.47
C ASP A 104 -4.10 -11.48 -11.23
N ARG A 105 -4.43 -10.31 -11.80
CA ARG A 105 -5.75 -9.69 -11.72
C ARG A 105 -6.20 -9.29 -13.11
N GLN A 106 -7.50 -9.34 -13.33
CA GLN A 106 -8.10 -8.84 -14.55
C GLN A 106 -8.49 -7.38 -14.34
N ASP A 107 -7.80 -6.47 -15.03
CA ASP A 107 -8.09 -5.03 -15.01
C ASP A 107 -8.81 -4.60 -16.29
N THR A 108 -9.63 -3.54 -16.16
CA THR A 108 -10.22 -2.86 -17.32
C THR A 108 -9.16 -2.01 -17.99
N THR A 109 -8.88 -2.31 -19.25
CA THR A 109 -8.02 -1.49 -20.10
C THR A 109 -8.86 -0.53 -20.94
N VAL A 110 -8.43 0.73 -21.05
CA VAL A 110 -9.09 1.73 -21.89
C VAL A 110 -8.08 2.49 -22.75
N SER A 111 -8.50 2.81 -23.97
CA SER A 111 -7.83 3.82 -24.80
C SER A 111 -8.65 5.09 -24.75
N VAL A 112 -8.02 6.20 -24.40
CA VAL A 112 -8.66 7.50 -24.22
C VAL A 112 -8.13 8.45 -25.29
N ALA A 113 -9.04 9.11 -25.99
CA ALA A 113 -8.72 10.16 -26.95
C ALA A 113 -9.06 11.52 -26.34
N VAL A 114 -8.09 12.43 -26.32
CA VAL A 114 -8.26 13.80 -25.83
C VAL A 114 -8.00 14.75 -26.98
N ARG A 115 -8.97 15.62 -27.27
CA ARG A 115 -8.88 16.57 -28.38
C ARG A 115 -7.74 17.56 -28.14
N LEU A 116 -6.95 17.82 -29.18
CA LEU A 116 -5.96 18.88 -29.13
C LEU A 116 -6.65 20.24 -29.09
N LYS A 117 -5.98 21.22 -28.48
CA LYS A 117 -6.56 22.57 -28.34
C LYS A 117 -6.43 23.38 -29.63
N ASP A 118 -5.34 23.17 -30.36
CA ASP A 118 -4.96 23.99 -31.52
C ASP A 118 -5.39 23.36 -32.86
N GLU A 119 -5.99 22.16 -32.81
CA GLU A 119 -6.45 21.40 -33.98
C GLU A 119 -7.82 20.78 -33.67
N ASP A 120 -8.84 21.16 -34.44
CA ASP A 120 -10.24 20.80 -34.15
C ASP A 120 -10.56 19.31 -34.42
N ASP A 121 -9.84 18.69 -35.36
CA ASP A 121 -10.05 17.30 -35.78
C ASP A 121 -8.94 16.33 -35.33
N ALA A 122 -8.02 16.79 -34.46
CA ALA A 122 -6.92 15.98 -33.97
C ALA A 122 -7.08 15.59 -32.50
N TYR A 123 -6.67 14.36 -32.19
CA TYR A 123 -6.78 13.78 -30.85
C TYR A 123 -5.45 13.12 -30.46
N ALA A 124 -4.99 13.43 -29.25
CA ALA A 124 -3.96 12.64 -28.60
C ALA A 124 -4.60 11.38 -28.00
N VAL A 125 -4.10 10.21 -28.36
CA VAL A 125 -4.60 8.93 -27.86
C VAL A 125 -3.59 8.31 -26.91
N PHE A 126 -4.04 7.91 -25.73
CA PHE A 126 -3.22 7.17 -24.77
C PHE A 126 -3.97 5.97 -24.18
N TRP A 127 -3.21 5.05 -23.63
CA TRP A 127 -3.70 3.80 -23.05
C TRP A 127 -3.46 3.77 -21.54
N THR A 128 -4.39 3.17 -20.79
CA THR A 128 -4.22 2.93 -19.35
C THR A 128 -4.98 1.69 -18.87
N THR A 129 -4.43 0.99 -17.89
CA THR A 129 -5.10 -0.07 -17.10
C THR A 129 -5.78 0.46 -15.84
N THR A 130 -5.67 1.77 -15.57
CA THR A 130 -6.24 2.42 -14.38
C THR A 130 -7.19 3.54 -14.78
N PRO A 131 -8.42 3.24 -15.28
CA PRO A 131 -9.35 4.26 -15.77
C PRO A 131 -9.70 5.33 -14.72
N TRP A 132 -9.65 4.97 -13.43
CA TRP A 132 -9.95 5.86 -12.31
C TRP A 132 -8.93 7.01 -12.15
N THR A 133 -7.76 6.95 -12.77
CA THR A 133 -6.78 8.07 -12.78
C THR A 133 -7.01 9.07 -13.91
N VAL A 134 -7.86 8.74 -14.88
CA VAL A 134 -8.12 9.61 -16.05
C VAL A 134 -8.75 10.95 -15.65
N PRO A 135 -9.73 11.03 -14.72
CA PRO A 135 -10.32 12.31 -14.32
C PRO A 135 -9.33 13.31 -13.69
N THR A 136 -8.23 12.80 -13.12
CA THR A 136 -7.17 13.62 -12.49
C THR A 136 -5.94 13.77 -13.38
N ASN A 137 -6.04 13.43 -14.68
CA ASN A 137 -4.96 13.62 -15.63
C ASN A 137 -4.61 15.12 -15.75
N PHE A 138 -3.33 15.44 -15.59
CA PHE A 138 -2.82 16.80 -15.69
C PHE A 138 -2.05 17.06 -16.98
N ALA A 139 -1.33 16.05 -17.47
CA ALA A 139 -0.49 16.15 -18.66
C ALA A 139 -0.39 14.79 -19.38
N ILE A 140 -0.09 14.86 -20.67
CA ILE A 140 0.34 13.73 -21.49
C ILE A 140 1.84 13.89 -21.69
N VAL A 141 2.61 12.86 -21.35
CA VAL A 141 4.07 12.83 -21.52
C VAL A 141 4.38 11.94 -22.71
N VAL A 142 5.14 12.47 -23.67
CA VAL A 142 5.60 11.76 -24.87
C VAL A 142 7.11 11.57 -24.80
N GLY A 143 7.62 10.51 -25.42
CA GLY A 143 9.05 10.26 -25.52
C GLY A 143 9.67 11.19 -26.55
N ALA A 144 10.72 11.93 -26.16
CA ALA A 144 11.35 12.93 -27.04
C ALA A 144 11.94 12.33 -28.32
N ASP A 145 12.40 11.07 -28.26
CA ASP A 145 13.06 10.38 -29.38
C ASP A 145 12.14 9.40 -30.12
N ILE A 146 10.82 9.48 -29.89
CA ILE A 146 9.84 8.61 -30.53
C ILE A 146 9.21 9.36 -31.71
N GLU A 147 9.22 8.74 -32.89
CA GLU A 147 8.47 9.24 -34.04
C GLU A 147 6.98 8.91 -33.89
N TYR A 148 6.16 9.95 -33.84
CA TYR A 148 4.71 9.82 -33.75
C TYR A 148 4.09 10.12 -35.12
N SER A 149 3.03 9.38 -35.46
CA SER A 149 2.29 9.59 -36.70
C SER A 149 0.86 10.00 -36.41
N GLU A 150 0.38 10.97 -37.19
CA GLU A 150 -1.04 11.28 -37.28
C GLU A 150 -1.73 10.23 -38.16
N VAL A 151 -2.88 9.74 -37.73
CA VAL A 151 -3.63 8.70 -38.45
C VAL A 151 -5.08 9.10 -38.55
N GLU A 152 -5.66 8.92 -39.74
CA GLU A 152 -7.09 9.08 -39.94
C GLU A 152 -7.83 7.87 -39.39
N ALA A 153 -8.75 8.11 -38.45
CA ALA A 153 -9.52 7.03 -37.84
C ALA A 153 -10.49 6.42 -38.86
N VAL A 154 -10.29 5.14 -39.18
CA VAL A 154 -11.23 4.37 -39.99
C VAL A 154 -12.23 3.65 -39.09
N ASN A 155 -13.50 3.58 -39.53
CA ASN A 155 -14.52 2.78 -38.83
C ASN A 155 -14.21 1.28 -38.99
N GLY A 156 -13.40 0.77 -38.06
CA GLY A 156 -13.08 -0.65 -37.97
C GLY A 156 -14.22 -1.47 -37.34
N PRO A 157 -14.11 -2.81 -37.37
CA PRO A 157 -15.13 -3.72 -36.84
C PRO A 157 -15.38 -3.59 -35.32
N ASN A 158 -14.59 -2.80 -34.61
CA ASN A 158 -14.69 -2.55 -33.18
C ASN A 158 -15.11 -1.11 -32.83
N ALA A 159 -15.40 -0.26 -33.82
CA ALA A 159 -15.88 1.10 -33.59
C ALA A 159 -17.19 1.09 -32.78
N GLY A 160 -17.23 1.83 -31.67
CA GLY A 160 -18.40 1.95 -30.80
C GLY A 160 -18.68 0.75 -29.89
N LYS A 161 -17.87 -0.31 -29.92
CA LYS A 161 -18.01 -1.43 -28.97
C LYS A 161 -17.42 -1.07 -27.62
N LYS A 162 -18.21 -1.21 -26.57
CA LYS A 162 -17.76 -1.16 -25.16
C LYS A 162 -17.54 -2.61 -24.72
N PHE A 163 -16.32 -2.94 -24.31
CA PHE A 163 -15.97 -4.25 -23.75
C PHE A 163 -16.00 -4.19 -22.23
#